data_AF-A0AAU6WU62-F1
#
_entry.id   AF-A0AAU6WU62-F1
#
_cell.length_a   1.000
_cell.length_b   1.000
_cell.length_c   1.000
_cell.angle_alpha   90.00
_cell.angle_beta   90.00
_cell.angle_gamma   90.00
#
_symmetry.space_group_name_H-M   'P 1'
#
loop_
_entity.id
_entity.type
_entity.pdbx_description
1 polymer ?
#
loop_
_entity_poly.entity_id
_entity_poly.type
_entity_poly.pdbx_seq_one_letter_code
_entity_poly.pdbx_strand_id
1 'polypeptide(L)'
;MTRIEFDEIFSSNVNNKTKSKDSELLEIYAYLLEHENFDSDWWNDHHGTNDLMYIIRNCSTNIFEKIKTDIFNWTAYQIELFAQTLNSNDLKDFKVNERIELYLHLFEIQRTDFDLYDAFYYGRNINLSLGSNDLLIRLADRLHYESIECLLNSK
;
A
#
# COMPACT_ATOMS: atom_id res chain seq x y z
N MET A 1 -7.88 -15.44 -7.57
CA MET A 1 -9.11 -15.87 -6.85
C MET A 1 -10.36 -15.34 -7.54
N THR A 2 -11.43 -16.12 -7.68
CA THR A 2 -12.73 -15.64 -8.23
C THR A 2 -13.55 -14.91 -7.16
N ARG A 3 -14.54 -14.11 -7.57
CA ARG A 3 -15.45 -13.44 -6.61
C ARG A 3 -16.25 -14.42 -5.75
N ILE A 4 -16.68 -15.55 -6.31
CA ILE A 4 -17.45 -16.56 -5.58
C ILE A 4 -16.59 -17.17 -4.48
N GLU A 5 -15.38 -17.64 -4.82
CA GLU A 5 -14.41 -18.17 -3.84
C GLU A 5 -14.10 -17.14 -2.74
N PHE A 6 -13.91 -15.87 -3.12
CA PHE A 6 -13.65 -14.81 -2.16
C PHE A 6 -14.82 -14.63 -1.17
N ASP A 7 -16.06 -14.59 -1.67
CA ASP A 7 -17.24 -14.42 -0.81
C ASP A 7 -17.49 -15.64 0.08
N GLU A 8 -17.20 -16.86 -0.40
CA GLU A 8 -17.27 -18.08 0.43
C GLU A 8 -16.32 -18.02 1.64
N ILE A 9 -15.14 -17.42 1.47
CA ILE A 9 -14.14 -17.30 2.54
C ILE A 9 -14.43 -16.11 3.46
N PHE A 10 -14.77 -14.94 2.90
CA PHE A 10 -14.75 -13.66 3.62
C PHE A 10 -16.12 -12.99 3.83
N SER A 11 -17.24 -13.62 3.44
CA SER A 11 -18.58 -13.00 3.61
C SER A 11 -18.96 -12.68 5.06
N SER A 12 -18.42 -13.43 6.03
CA SER A 12 -18.65 -13.17 7.46
C SER A 12 -17.63 -12.20 8.09
N ASN A 13 -16.59 -11.80 7.37
CA ASN A 13 -15.59 -10.86 7.89
C ASN A 13 -16.18 -9.44 7.88
N VAL A 14 -16.34 -8.83 9.05
CA VAL A 14 -16.93 -7.49 9.19
C VAL A 14 -16.08 -6.38 8.56
N ASN A 15 -14.78 -6.63 8.37
CA ASN A 15 -13.83 -5.72 7.72
C ASN A 15 -13.77 -5.91 6.20
N ASN A 16 -14.45 -6.92 5.65
CA ASN A 16 -14.60 -7.08 4.20
C ASN A 16 -15.52 -5.98 3.65
N LYS A 17 -14.93 -5.02 2.93
CA LYS A 17 -15.63 -3.89 2.32
C LYS A 17 -15.41 -3.77 0.81
N THR A 18 -14.50 -4.55 0.22
CA THR A 18 -14.22 -4.47 -1.22
C THR A 18 -15.46 -4.71 -2.06
N LYS A 19 -15.61 -3.92 -3.12
CA LYS A 19 -16.64 -4.12 -4.15
C LYS A 19 -16.06 -4.67 -5.43
N SER A 20 -14.76 -4.96 -5.44
CA SER A 20 -14.07 -5.47 -6.61
C SER A 20 -14.61 -6.82 -7.04
N LYS A 21 -14.58 -7.04 -8.35
CA LYS A 21 -14.75 -8.35 -8.99
C LYS A 21 -13.49 -8.80 -9.72
N ASP A 22 -12.44 -7.96 -9.70
CA ASP A 22 -11.17 -8.24 -10.34
C ASP A 22 -10.39 -9.26 -9.51
N SER A 23 -10.01 -10.36 -10.13
CA SER A 23 -9.41 -11.50 -9.43
C SER A 23 -8.06 -11.22 -8.79
N GLU A 24 -7.28 -10.29 -9.35
CA GLU A 24 -5.96 -9.92 -8.83
C GLU A 24 -6.12 -8.99 -7.63
N LEU A 25 -7.03 -8.03 -7.74
CA LEU A 25 -7.34 -7.13 -6.62
C LEU A 25 -7.98 -7.88 -5.46
N LEU A 26 -8.83 -8.88 -5.73
CA LEU A 26 -9.39 -9.76 -4.71
C LEU A 26 -8.31 -10.60 -4.02
N GLU A 27 -7.25 -11.00 -4.72
CA GLU A 27 -6.14 -11.74 -4.13
C GLU A 27 -5.31 -10.88 -3.17
N ILE A 28 -5.01 -9.63 -3.57
CA ILE A 28 -4.38 -8.63 -2.69
C ILE A 28 -5.23 -8.37 -1.45
N TYR A 29 -6.53 -8.16 -1.65
CA TYR A 29 -7.44 -7.84 -0.56
C TYR A 29 -7.70 -9.03 0.37
N ALA A 30 -7.75 -10.25 -0.18
CA ALA A 30 -7.82 -11.49 0.61
C ALA A 30 -6.61 -11.62 1.54
N TYR A 31 -5.41 -11.36 1.02
CA TYR A 31 -4.20 -11.39 1.83
C TYR A 31 -4.27 -10.42 3.01
N LEU A 32 -4.72 -9.18 2.77
CA LEU A 32 -4.94 -8.19 3.83
C LEU A 32 -5.96 -8.69 4.86
N LEU A 33 -7.11 -9.22 4.44
CA LEU A 33 -8.15 -9.70 5.35
C LEU A 33 -7.71 -10.89 6.20
N GLU A 34 -6.88 -11.78 5.65
CA GLU A 34 -6.36 -12.95 6.36
C GLU A 34 -5.33 -12.54 7.43
N HIS A 35 -4.52 -11.52 7.15
CA HIS A 35 -3.37 -11.15 7.96
C HIS A 35 -3.52 -9.84 8.74
N GLU A 36 -4.62 -9.10 8.58
CA GLU A 36 -4.84 -7.83 9.30
C GLU A 36 -4.77 -8.03 10.81
N ASN A 37 -5.25 -9.15 11.36
CA ASN A 37 -5.22 -9.39 12.81
C ASN A 37 -3.97 -10.13 13.30
N PHE A 38 -2.92 -10.26 12.47
CA PHE A 38 -1.66 -10.86 12.90
C PHE A 38 -0.91 -9.89 13.82
N ASP A 39 0.04 -10.41 14.60
CA ASP A 39 0.85 -9.59 15.49
C ASP A 39 1.60 -8.49 14.70
N SER A 40 1.83 -7.34 15.34
CA SER A 40 2.52 -6.21 14.73
C SER A 40 3.93 -6.59 14.27
N ASP A 41 4.60 -7.51 14.96
CA ASP A 41 5.90 -8.07 14.55
C ASP A 41 5.86 -8.67 13.13
N TRP A 42 4.75 -9.29 12.72
CA TRP A 42 4.60 -9.83 11.35
C TRP A 42 4.72 -8.73 10.29
N TRP A 43 4.13 -7.57 10.54
CA TRP A 43 4.14 -6.45 9.62
C TRP A 43 5.42 -5.60 9.78
N ASN A 44 5.89 -5.39 11.01
CA ASN A 44 7.07 -4.61 11.34
C ASN A 44 8.38 -5.28 10.90
N ASP A 45 8.46 -6.61 10.96
CA ASP A 45 9.61 -7.38 10.47
C ASP A 45 9.55 -7.63 8.95
N HIS A 46 8.67 -6.93 8.25
CA HIS A 46 8.48 -6.96 6.80
C HIS A 46 7.96 -8.29 6.23
N HIS A 47 7.53 -9.25 7.06
CA HIS A 47 6.98 -10.51 6.55
C HIS A 47 5.70 -10.22 5.76
N GLY A 48 4.75 -9.53 6.38
CA GLY A 48 3.48 -9.15 5.77
C GLY A 48 3.64 -8.31 4.50
N THR A 49 4.52 -7.31 4.57
CA THR A 49 4.73 -6.36 3.47
C THR A 49 5.50 -6.94 2.29
N ASN A 50 6.48 -7.82 2.53
CA ASN A 50 7.19 -8.51 1.47
C ASN A 50 6.24 -9.42 0.69
N ASP A 51 5.53 -10.30 1.38
CA ASP A 51 4.60 -11.25 0.76
C ASP A 51 3.54 -10.52 -0.07
N LEU A 52 2.94 -9.45 0.47
CA LEU A 52 1.96 -8.65 -0.27
C LEU A 52 2.57 -7.97 -1.50
N MET A 53 3.81 -7.46 -1.42
CA MET A 53 4.49 -6.87 -2.58
C MET A 53 4.83 -7.92 -3.64
N TYR A 54 5.16 -9.16 -3.25
CA TYR A 54 5.34 -10.26 -4.20
C TYR A 54 4.03 -10.67 -4.88
N ILE A 55 2.89 -10.66 -4.17
CA ILE A 55 1.57 -10.85 -4.77
C ILE A 55 1.33 -9.75 -5.82
N ILE A 56 1.51 -8.47 -5.45
CA ILE A 56 1.34 -7.32 -6.36
C ILE A 56 2.26 -7.45 -7.58
N ARG A 57 3.50 -7.87 -7.39
CA ARG A 57 4.49 -8.05 -8.46
C ARG A 57 4.06 -9.10 -9.48
N ASN A 58 3.31 -10.12 -9.05
CA ASN A 58 2.81 -11.18 -9.92
C ASN A 58 1.50 -10.83 -10.63
N CYS A 59 0.87 -9.71 -10.28
CA CYS A 59 -0.32 -9.20 -10.97
C CYS A 59 0.02 -8.50 -12.29
N SER A 60 -1.04 -8.17 -13.04
CA SER A 60 -0.96 -7.40 -14.27
C SER A 60 -0.33 -6.01 -14.06
N THR A 61 0.18 -5.45 -15.16
CA THR A 61 0.92 -4.17 -15.14
C THR A 61 0.09 -2.97 -14.68
N ASN A 62 -1.24 -3.04 -14.73
CA ASN A 62 -2.14 -1.97 -14.29
C ASN A 62 -2.72 -2.20 -12.88
N ILE A 63 -2.16 -3.12 -12.09
CA ILE A 63 -2.67 -3.44 -10.75
C ILE A 63 -2.76 -2.22 -9.82
N PHE A 64 -1.78 -1.31 -9.86
CA PHE A 64 -1.82 -0.08 -9.06
C PHE A 64 -3.03 0.79 -9.39
N GLU A 65 -3.41 0.91 -10.67
CA GLU A 65 -4.64 1.62 -11.07
C GLU A 65 -5.89 0.91 -10.57
N LYS A 66 -5.93 -0.42 -10.63
CA LYS A 66 -7.06 -1.19 -10.07
C LYS A 66 -7.19 -0.94 -8.57
N ILE A 67 -6.09 -0.92 -7.82
CA ILE A 67 -6.09 -0.63 -6.38
C ILE A 67 -6.64 0.77 -6.10
N LYS A 68 -6.21 1.81 -6.85
CA LYS A 68 -6.74 3.18 -6.72
C LYS A 68 -8.29 3.20 -6.80
N THR A 69 -8.89 2.34 -7.63
CA THR A 69 -10.34 2.29 -7.82
C THR A 69 -11.14 1.56 -6.73
N ASP A 70 -10.50 0.88 -5.78
CA ASP A 70 -11.22 0.14 -4.72
C ASP A 70 -10.77 0.51 -3.31
N ILE A 71 -9.59 1.12 -3.16
CA ILE A 71 -8.98 1.43 -1.86
C ILE A 71 -9.83 2.34 -0.97
N PHE A 72 -10.72 3.15 -1.54
CA PHE A 72 -11.67 3.96 -0.76
C PHE A 72 -12.67 3.12 0.05
N ASN A 73 -12.92 1.87 -0.37
CA ASN A 73 -13.77 0.95 0.37
C ASN A 73 -13.05 0.35 1.58
N TRP A 74 -11.71 0.33 1.59
CA TRP A 74 -10.93 -0.38 2.60
C TRP A 74 -11.06 0.29 3.98
N THR A 75 -10.83 -0.49 5.04
CA THR A 75 -10.74 0.07 6.39
C THR A 75 -9.47 0.90 6.53
N ALA A 76 -9.44 1.82 7.49
CA ALA A 76 -8.25 2.61 7.77
C ALA A 76 -7.01 1.75 8.03
N TYR A 77 -7.19 0.70 8.83
CA TYR A 77 -6.12 -0.21 9.16
C TYR A 77 -5.63 -1.01 7.95
N GLN A 78 -6.52 -1.47 7.06
CA GLN A 78 -6.12 -2.09 5.79
C GLN A 78 -5.31 -1.12 4.90
N ILE A 79 -5.69 0.16 4.87
CA ILE A 79 -4.93 1.19 4.14
C ILE A 79 -3.57 1.43 4.79
N GLU A 80 -3.48 1.42 6.11
CA GLU A 80 -2.21 1.56 6.84
C GLU A 80 -1.24 0.41 6.50
N LEU A 81 -1.68 -0.85 6.62
CA LEU A 81 -0.88 -2.03 6.27
C LEU A 81 -0.43 -2.01 4.80
N PHE A 82 -1.32 -1.55 3.92
CA PHE A 82 -1.00 -1.39 2.51
C PHE A 82 -0.02 -0.23 2.26
N ALA A 83 -0.17 0.89 2.96
CA ALA A 83 0.74 2.03 2.89
C ALA A 83 2.16 1.63 3.33
N GLN A 84 2.27 0.88 4.43
CA GLN A 84 3.54 0.28 4.85
C GLN A 84 4.11 -0.62 3.75
N THR A 85 3.28 -1.46 3.13
CA THR A 85 3.68 -2.31 2.00
C THR A 85 4.24 -1.51 0.83
N LEU A 86 3.69 -0.33 0.51
CA LEU A 86 4.20 0.52 -0.55
C LEU A 86 5.60 1.08 -0.28
N ASN A 87 6.06 1.14 0.97
CA ASN A 87 7.36 1.74 1.31
C ASN A 87 8.37 0.76 1.89
N SER A 88 7.90 -0.28 2.56
CA SER A 88 8.67 -1.10 3.49
C SER A 88 8.66 -2.57 3.04
N ASN A 89 9.48 -2.89 2.03
CA ASN A 89 9.68 -4.26 1.53
C ASN A 89 11.05 -4.42 0.85
N ASP A 90 11.45 -5.63 0.50
CA ASP A 90 12.75 -5.96 -0.12
C ASP A 90 12.84 -5.58 -1.62
N LEU A 91 11.71 -5.36 -2.29
CA LEU A 91 11.62 -4.95 -3.70
C LEU A 91 11.75 -3.43 -3.88
N LYS A 92 12.89 -2.87 -3.47
CA LYS A 92 13.14 -1.41 -3.37
C LYS A 92 12.94 -0.64 -4.68
N ASP A 93 13.30 -1.25 -5.80
CA ASP A 93 13.31 -0.62 -7.13
C ASP A 93 12.04 -0.93 -7.95
N PHE A 94 11.18 -1.81 -7.44
CA PHE A 94 9.99 -2.24 -8.16
C PHE A 94 8.97 -1.10 -8.19
N LYS A 95 8.62 -0.64 -9.40
CA LYS A 95 7.47 0.24 -9.68
C LYS A 95 7.43 1.50 -8.80
N VAL A 96 8.59 2.15 -8.64
CA VAL A 96 8.78 3.29 -7.72
C VAL A 96 7.80 4.42 -8.02
N ASN A 97 7.62 4.80 -9.28
CA ASN A 97 6.70 5.88 -9.65
C ASN A 97 5.25 5.53 -9.33
N GLU A 98 4.81 4.32 -9.69
CA GLU A 98 3.44 3.87 -9.43
C GLU A 98 3.15 3.76 -7.92
N ARG A 99 4.15 3.36 -7.13
CA ARG A 99 4.06 3.35 -5.66
C ARG A 99 3.95 4.75 -5.09
N ILE A 100 4.79 5.70 -5.53
CA ILE A 100 4.71 7.10 -5.08
C ILE A 100 3.35 7.71 -5.45
N GLU A 101 2.88 7.49 -6.68
CA GLU A 101 1.57 7.96 -7.11
C GLU A 101 0.44 7.40 -6.26
N LEU A 102 0.46 6.10 -6.00
CA LEU A 102 -0.55 5.48 -5.16
C LEU A 102 -0.47 5.99 -3.72
N TYR A 103 0.74 6.19 -3.19
CA TYR A 103 0.93 6.77 -1.85
C TYR A 103 0.37 8.20 -1.75
N LEU A 104 0.63 9.04 -2.75
CA LEU A 104 0.05 10.37 -2.86
C LEU A 104 -1.48 10.33 -2.93
N HIS A 105 -2.04 9.35 -3.65
CA HIS A 105 -3.48 9.15 -3.72
C HIS A 105 -4.08 8.77 -2.35
N LEU A 106 -3.36 8.03 -1.50
CA LEU A 106 -3.84 7.72 -0.14
C LEU A 106 -4.09 8.98 0.69
N PHE A 107 -3.27 10.03 0.53
CA PHE A 107 -3.48 11.30 1.21
C PHE A 107 -4.72 12.08 0.73
N GLU A 108 -5.33 11.69 -0.38
CA GLU A 108 -6.60 12.28 -0.87
C GLU A 108 -7.80 11.64 -0.17
N ILE A 109 -7.62 10.47 0.46
CA ILE A 109 -8.63 9.76 1.23
C ILE A 109 -8.71 10.41 2.61
N GLN A 110 -9.75 11.22 2.86
CA GLN A 110 -9.95 11.89 4.14
C GLN A 110 -10.21 10.89 5.27
N ARG A 111 -9.18 10.61 6.06
CA ARG A 111 -9.18 9.65 7.18
C ARG A 111 -8.41 10.26 8.34
N THR A 112 -8.91 10.10 9.56
CA THR A 112 -8.31 10.64 10.79
C THR A 112 -7.87 9.55 11.76
N ASP A 113 -8.09 8.30 11.38
CA ASP A 113 -7.97 7.10 12.20
C ASP A 113 -6.68 6.32 11.95
N PHE A 114 -5.78 6.81 11.09
CA PHE A 114 -4.42 6.30 10.90
C PHE A 114 -3.48 7.38 10.36
N ASP A 115 -2.18 7.21 10.59
CA ASP A 115 -1.14 8.19 10.22
C ASP A 115 -0.31 7.71 9.02
N LEU A 116 -0.61 8.25 7.84
CA LEU A 116 0.15 8.01 6.61
C LEU A 116 1.57 8.57 6.63
N TYR A 117 1.85 9.55 7.47
CA TYR A 117 3.22 10.04 7.65
C TYR A 117 4.04 8.97 8.36
N ASP A 118 3.55 8.44 9.47
CA ASP A 118 4.22 7.38 10.21
C ASP A 118 4.47 6.14 9.34
N ALA A 119 3.48 5.69 8.56
CA ALA A 119 3.64 4.57 7.63
C ALA A 119 4.67 4.81 6.50
N PHE A 120 5.02 6.08 6.23
CA PHE A 120 6.10 6.43 5.31
C PHE A 120 7.46 6.47 5.99
N TYR A 121 7.51 6.99 7.22
CA TYR A 121 8.75 7.18 7.97
C TYR A 121 9.27 5.86 8.55
N TYR A 122 8.42 5.06 9.18
CA TYR A 122 8.82 3.81 9.81
C TYR A 122 9.01 2.71 8.74
N GLY A 123 10.25 2.25 8.57
CA GLY A 123 10.57 1.13 7.67
C GLY A 123 10.82 1.51 6.20
N ARG A 124 11.03 2.80 5.89
CA ARG A 124 11.23 3.23 4.49
C ARG A 124 12.39 2.51 3.79
N ASN A 125 12.05 1.63 2.85
CA ASN A 125 12.99 0.85 2.06
C ASN A 125 12.84 1.02 0.54
N ILE A 126 11.85 1.80 0.07
CA ILE A 126 11.69 2.18 -1.34
C ILE A 126 12.88 3.03 -1.84
N ASN A 127 13.34 2.78 -3.06
CA ASN A 127 14.42 3.54 -3.69
C ASN A 127 13.88 4.80 -4.40
N LEU A 128 13.63 5.86 -3.63
CA LEU A 128 13.12 7.13 -4.15
C LEU A 128 14.02 7.80 -5.20
N SER A 129 15.30 7.43 -5.29
CA SER A 129 16.21 7.98 -6.31
C SER A 129 15.80 7.61 -7.75
N LEU A 130 14.97 6.57 -7.91
CA LEU A 130 14.40 6.16 -9.20
C LEU A 130 13.06 6.85 -9.51
N GLY A 131 12.55 7.66 -8.58
CA GLY A 131 11.32 8.42 -8.73
C GLY A 131 11.46 9.55 -9.75
N SER A 132 10.38 9.86 -10.47
CA SER A 132 10.33 11.02 -11.34
C SER A 132 10.36 12.30 -10.50
N ASN A 133 11.02 13.34 -11.01
CA ASN A 133 11.21 14.58 -10.26
C ASN A 133 9.88 15.24 -9.85
N ASP A 134 8.86 15.20 -10.72
CA ASP A 134 7.52 15.73 -10.41
C ASP A 134 6.87 15.00 -9.22
N LEU A 135 6.94 13.67 -9.22
CA LEU A 135 6.38 12.86 -8.13
C LEU A 135 7.13 13.09 -6.82
N LEU A 136 8.46 13.22 -6.87
CA LEU A 136 9.27 13.50 -5.69
C LEU A 136 9.00 14.89 -5.12
N ILE A 137 8.77 15.91 -5.96
CA ILE A 137 8.36 17.26 -5.50
C ILE A 137 7.04 17.16 -4.74
N ARG A 138 6.04 16.51 -5.34
CA ARG A 138 4.71 16.36 -4.74
C ARG A 138 4.76 15.55 -3.45
N LEU A 139 5.57 14.50 -3.40
CA LEU A 139 5.77 13.68 -2.21
C LEU A 139 6.48 14.46 -1.10
N ALA A 140 7.53 15.21 -1.42
CA ALA A 140 8.25 16.05 -0.45
C ALA A 140 7.32 17.10 0.16
N ASP A 141 6.57 17.83 -0.66
CA ASP A 141 5.59 18.84 -0.22
C ASP A 141 4.52 18.20 0.67
N ARG A 142 3.96 17.07 0.24
CA ARG A 142 2.92 16.36 0.98
C ARG A 142 3.41 15.86 2.34
N LEU A 143 4.66 15.43 2.43
CA LEU A 143 5.29 14.93 3.67
C LEU A 143 6.00 16.03 4.47
N HIS A 144 5.86 17.29 4.06
CA HIS A 144 6.45 18.47 4.71
C HIS A 144 7.99 18.47 4.77
N TYR A 145 8.65 17.88 3.78
CA TYR A 145 10.09 18.06 3.60
C TYR A 145 10.40 19.39 2.91
N GLU A 146 11.46 20.06 3.35
CA GLU A 146 11.89 21.36 2.80
C GLU A 146 12.35 21.26 1.34
N SER A 147 12.80 20.07 0.90
CA SER A 147 13.26 19.83 -0.46
C SER A 147 13.26 18.33 -0.81
N ILE A 148 13.42 18.02 -2.10
CA ILE A 148 13.64 16.64 -2.57
C ILE A 148 14.92 16.06 -1.95
N GLU A 149 15.97 16.86 -1.79
CA GLU A 149 17.23 16.39 -1.19
C GLU A 149 17.02 15.97 0.27
N CYS A 150 16.25 16.75 1.04
CA CYS A 150 15.85 16.38 2.40
C CYS A 150 15.06 15.07 2.41
N LEU A 151 14.09 14.91 1.50
CA LEU A 151 13.32 13.66 1.34
C LEU A 151 14.23 12.46 1.02
N LEU A 152 15.17 12.60 0.08
CA LEU A 152 16.05 11.49 -0.32
C LEU A 152 17.04 11.10 0.79
N ASN A 153 17.43 12.06 1.64
CA ASN A 153 18.40 11.87 2.71
C ASN A 153 17.78 11.50 4.07
N SER A 154 16.45 11.53 4.23
CA SER A 154 15.76 11.37 5.53
C SER A 154 15.71 9.93 6.09
N LYS A 155 16.77 9.14 5.93
CA LYS A 155 16.82 7.77 6.46
C LYS A 155 17.00 7.74 7.97
#